data_AF-A0AAV9A2D3-F1
#
_entry.id   AF-A0AAV9A2D3-F1
#
_cell.length_a   1.000
_cell.length_b   1.000
_cell.length_c   1.000
_cell.angle_alpha   90.00
_cell.angle_beta   90.00
_cell.angle_gamma   90.00
#
_symmetry.space_group_name_H-M   'P 1'
#
loop_
_entity.id
_entity.type
_entity.pdbx_description
1 polymer ?
#
loop_
_entity_poly.entity_id
_entity_poly.type
_entity_poly.pdbx_seq_one_letter_code
_entity_poly.pdbx_strand_id
1 'polypeptide(L)' 'MKKAIELTEQADTKGIQIQIAGRIDGKEIARVEWIREGRVPLQTIRAKIDHCFRKVSLDSY' A
#
# COMPACT_ATOMS: atom_id res chain seq x y z
N MET A 1 1.15 -3.55 7.22
CA MET A 1 1.24 -3.89 5.78
C MET A 1 1.13 -5.40 5.54
N LYS A 2 1.92 -6.24 6.21
CA LYS A 2 1.88 -7.72 6.03
C LYS A 2 0.48 -8.35 6.05
N LYS A 3 -0.36 -8.02 7.05
CA LYS A 3 -1.73 -8.52 7.14
C LYS A 3 -2.60 -8.18 5.91
N ALA A 4 -2.39 -7.01 5.30
CA ALA A 4 -3.12 -6.63 4.10
C ALA A 4 -2.67 -7.45 2.88
N ILE A 5 -1.38 -7.83 2.80
CA ILE A 5 -0.85 -8.70 1.75
C ILE A 5 -1.45 -10.10 1.90
N GLU A 6 -1.44 -10.66 3.10
CA GLU A 6 -2.01 -11.98 3.40
C GLU A 6 -3.50 -12.07 3.05
N LEU A 7 -4.29 -11.05 3.40
CA LEU A 7 -5.71 -10.98 2.99
C LEU A 7 -5.88 -10.87 1.47
N THR A 8 -4.92 -10.23 0.78
CA THR A 8 -4.97 -10.07 -0.67
C THR A 8 -4.56 -11.36 -1.40
N GLU A 9 -3.65 -12.14 -0.83
CA GLU A 9 -3.30 -13.48 -1.33
C GLU A 9 -4.51 -14.42 -1.25
N GLN A 10 -5.29 -14.36 -0.16
CA GLN A 10 -6.53 -15.12 -0.01
C GLN A 10 -7.61 -14.71 -1.02
N ALA A 11 -7.56 -13.47 -1.52
CA ALA A 11 -8.49 -12.95 -2.52
C ALA A 11 -8.09 -13.29 -3.99
N ASP A 12 -7.10 -14.17 -4.19
CA ASP A 12 -6.59 -14.63 -5.50
C ASP A 12 -6.12 -13.48 -6.42
N THR A 13 -5.44 -12.50 -5.82
CA THR A 13 -4.99 -11.29 -6.54
C THR A 13 -3.59 -11.51 -7.13
N LYS A 14 -3.38 -11.10 -8.39
CA LYS A 14 -2.11 -11.33 -9.13
C LYS A 14 -0.91 -10.51 -8.63
N GLY A 15 -1.17 -9.49 -7.83
CA GLY A 15 -0.15 -8.64 -7.24
C GLY A 15 -0.77 -7.46 -6.52
N ILE A 16 -0.03 -6.95 -5.54
CA ILE A 16 -0.43 -5.80 -4.72
C ILE A 16 0.77 -4.89 -4.50
N GLN A 17 0.52 -3.59 -4.50
CA GLN A 17 1.49 -2.58 -4.07
C GLN A 17 0.81 -1.69 -3.03
N ILE A 18 1.40 -1.64 -1.83
CA ILE A 18 0.92 -0.81 -0.72
C ILE A 18 1.99 0.25 -0.46
N GLN A 19 1.58 1.52 -0.40
CA GLN A 19 2.45 2.63 -0.05
C GLN A 19 1.84 3.42 1.12
N ILE A 20 2.65 3.71 2.12
CA ILE A 20 2.29 4.55 3.26
C ILE A 20 3.35 5.64 3.39
N ALA A 21 2.90 6.90 3.47
CA ALA A 21 3.76 8.05 3.64
C ALA A 21 3.35 8.82 4.90
N GLY A 22 4.34 9.24 5.69
CA GLY A 22 4.12 10.10 6.85
C GLY A 22 5.07 9.81 8.00
N ARG A 23 4.70 10.26 9.19
CA ARG A 23 5.41 9.99 10.44
C ARG A 23 5.08 8.58 10.92
N ILE A 24 5.74 7.60 10.33
CA ILE A 24 5.53 6.19 10.63
C ILE A 24 6.22 5.87 11.96
N ASP A 25 5.51 5.17 12.86
CA ASP A 25 6.03 4.74 14.16
C ASP A 25 6.35 5.90 15.11
N GLY A 26 5.61 7.01 15.01
CA GLY A 26 5.79 8.19 15.88
C GLY A 26 7.09 8.96 15.63
N LYS A 27 7.91 8.54 14.67
CA LYS A 27 9.19 9.21 14.36
C LYS A 27 8.96 10.65 13.91
N GLU A 28 9.90 11.50 14.28
CA GLU A 28 9.87 12.93 13.93
C GLU A 28 10.02 13.13 12.41
N ILE A 29 10.86 12.31 11.79
CA ILE A 29 11.13 12.35 10.35
C ILE A 29 10.06 11.53 9.60
N ALA A 30 9.36 12.21 8.70
CA ALA A 30 8.44 11.55 7.79
C ALA A 30 9.20 10.70 6.75
N ARG A 31 8.66 9.52 6.44
CA ARG A 31 9.20 8.62 5.42
C ARG A 31 8.10 7.98 4.61
N VAL A 32 8.47 7.47 3.45
CA VAL A 32 7.59 6.68 2.58
C VAL A 32 8.07 5.24 2.64
N GLU A 33 7.22 4.36 3.14
CA GLU A 33 7.43 2.92 3.08
C GLU A 33 6.47 2.33 2.05
N TRP A 34 6.99 1.44 1.22
CA TRP A 34 6.19 0.70 0.26
C TRP A 34 6.58 -0.76 0.28
N ILE A 35 5.60 -1.61 0.03
CA ILE A 35 5.78 -3.05 -0.15
C ILE A 35 5.04 -3.45 -1.41
N ARG A 36 5.67 -4.32 -2.20
CA ARG A 36 5.12 -4.85 -3.42
C ARG A 36 5.28 -6.36 -3.43
N GLU A 37 4.18 -7.05 -3.67
CA GLU A 37 4.12 -8.50 -3.78
C GLU A 37 3.49 -8.86 -5.13
N GLY A 38 4.05 -9.86 -5.83
CA GLY A 38 3.56 -10.29 -7.14
C GLY A 38 3.75 -9.27 -8.27
N ARG A 39 2.88 -9.33 -9.29
CA ARG A 39 3.05 -8.57 -10.54
C ARG A 39 2.13 -7.35 -10.60
N VAL A 40 2.73 -6.15 -10.53
CA VAL A 40 2.04 -4.86 -10.67
C VAL A 40 2.63 -4.03 -11.83
N PRO A 41 2.08 -4.15 -13.06
CA PRO A 41 2.64 -3.48 -14.24
C PRO A 41 2.05 -2.07 -14.43
N LEU A 42 2.67 -1.06 -13.82
CA LEU A 42 2.17 0.33 -13.82
C LEU A 42 2.22 1.04 -15.18
N GLN A 43 3.07 0.60 -16.11
CA GLN A 43 3.18 1.18 -17.45
C GLN A 43 2.24 0.52 -18.48
N THR A 44 1.64 -0.61 -18.12
CA THR A 44 0.78 -1.37 -19.05
C THR A 44 -0.65 -0.85 -18.96
N ILE A 45 -1.04 0.03 -19.90
CA ILE A 45 -2.39 0.65 -19.94
C ILE A 45 -3.52 -0.39 -19.97
N ARG A 46 -3.30 -1.55 -20.61
CA ARG A 46 -4.30 -2.64 -20.67
C ARG A 46 -4.43 -3.44 -19.38
N ALA A 47 -3.54 -3.25 -18.40
CA ALA A 47 -3.63 -3.97 -17.14
C ALA A 47 -4.81 -3.45 -16.32
N LYS A 48 -5.63 -4.38 -15.80
CA LYS A 48 -6.68 -4.04 -14.85
C LYS A 48 -6.04 -3.82 -13.49
N ILE A 49 -5.98 -2.55 -13.06
CA ILE A 49 -5.38 -2.14 -11.79
C ILE A 49 -6.37 -1.26 -11.05
N ASP A 50 -6.75 -1.67 -9.86
CA ASP A 50 -7.52 -0.85 -8.94
C ASP A 50 -6.58 -0.03 -8.07
N HIS A 51 -6.77 1.29 -8.07
CA HIS A 51 -5.97 2.24 -7.28
C HIS A 51 -6.88 3.03 -6.34
N CYS A 52 -6.49 3.13 -5.07
CA CYS A 52 -7.21 3.91 -4.07
C CYS A 52 -6.21 4.69 -3.20
N PHE A 53 -6.55 5.93 -2.87
CA PHE A 53 -5.78 6.78 -1.95
C PHE A 53 -6.66 7.17 -0.76
N ARG A 54 -6.12 7.02 0.45
CA ARG A 54 -6.81 7.42 1.69
C ARG A 54 -5.83 8.15 2.61
N LYS A 55 -6.21 9.35 3.02
CA LYS A 55 -5.52 10.11 4.07
C LYS A 55 -6.05 9.69 5.43
N VAL A 56 -5.15 9.59 6.40
CA VAL A 56 -5.49 9.35 7.80
C VAL A 56 -4.93 10.52 8.61
N SER A 57 -5.79 11.22 9.35
CA SER A 57 -5.38 12.15 10.41
C SER A 57 -5.29 11.36 11.71
N LEU A 58 -4.13 11.42 12.37
CA LEU A 58 -3.97 10.93 13.73
C LEU A 58 -4.37 12.08 14.63
N ASP A 59 -5.60 12.08 15.13
CA ASP A 59 -6.01 13.03 16.16
C ASP A 59 -5.32 12.61 17.48
N SER A 60 -4.37 13.44 17.92
CA SER A 60 -3.72 13.31 19.22
C SER A 60 -4.74 13.64 20.31
N TYR A 61 -5.05 12.67 21.17
CA TYR A 61 -5.64 12.93 22.48
C TYR A 61 -4.59 13.52 23.44
#